data_AF-A0A963Z9T1-F1
#
_entry.id   AF-A0A963Z9T1-F1
#
_cell.length_a   1.000
_cell.length_b   1.000
_cell.length_c   1.000
_cell.angle_alpha   90.00
_cell.angle_beta   90.00
_cell.angle_gamma   90.00
#
_symmetry.space_group_name_H-M   'P 1'
#
loop_
_entity.id
_entity.type
_entity.pdbx_description
1 polymer ?
#
loop_
_entity_poly.entity_id
_entity_poly.type
_entity_poly.pdbx_seq_one_letter_code
_entity_poly.pdbx_strand_id
1 'polypeptide(L)'
;MQSKAYKVFCEEFQRHIEEFQAQLDSGQDIATERRKHSARFHTIRGGSGFFGLSVVSQLSGALEDLLLEEGFSSENDLPKVKSYFESLKLEAQKLLENS
;
A
#
# COMPACT_ATOMS: atom_id res chain seq x y z
N MET A 1 -3.35 2.95 -25.49
CA MET A 1 -2.40 1.83 -25.40
C MET A 1 -1.55 2.08 -24.16
N GLN A 2 -1.67 1.28 -23.12
CA GLN A 2 -0.92 1.49 -21.87
C GLN A 2 0.58 1.15 -22.08
N SER A 3 1.48 1.91 -21.46
CA SER A 3 2.92 1.71 -21.63
C SER A 3 3.40 0.43 -20.93
N LYS A 4 4.52 -0.15 -21.39
CA LYS A 4 5.14 -1.30 -20.70
C LYS A 4 5.48 -0.98 -19.24
N ALA A 5 5.91 0.25 -18.96
CA ALA A 5 6.21 0.71 -17.60
C ALA A 5 4.97 0.71 -16.70
N TYR A 6 3.82 1.13 -17.24
CA TYR A 6 2.56 1.13 -16.49
C TYR A 6 2.12 -0.29 -16.12
N LYS A 7 2.24 -1.25 -17.05
CA LYS A 7 1.92 -2.66 -16.78
C LYS A 7 2.79 -3.25 -15.67
N VAL A 8 4.10 -3.02 -15.72
CA VAL A 8 5.04 -3.45 -14.68
C VAL A 8 4.65 -2.85 -13.32
N PHE A 9 4.30 -1.56 -13.29
CA PHE A 9 3.82 -0.93 -12.07
C PHE A 9 2.55 -1.57 -11.53
N CYS A 10 1.56 -1.88 -12.38
CA CYS A 10 0.33 -2.56 -11.93
C CYS A 10 0.61 -3.94 -11.34
N GLU A 11 1.50 -4.72 -11.95
CA GLU A 11 1.93 -6.04 -11.46
C GLU A 11 2.66 -5.94 -10.11
N GLU A 12 3.57 -4.97 -9.96
CA GLU A 12 4.27 -4.70 -8.70
C GLU A 12 3.33 -4.19 -7.62
N PHE A 13 2.41 -3.30 -7.97
CA PHE A 13 1.41 -2.77 -7.06
C PHE A 13 0.53 -3.90 -6.53
N GLN A 14 0.00 -4.77 -7.42
CA GLN A 14 -0.81 -5.91 -7.02
C GLN A 14 -0.04 -6.86 -6.09
N ARG A 15 1.20 -7.21 -6.44
CA ARG A 15 2.06 -8.04 -5.59
C ARG A 15 2.24 -7.40 -4.22
N HIS A 16 2.44 -6.08 -4.17
CA HIS A 16 2.64 -5.42 -2.89
C HIS A 16 1.40 -5.46 -2.00
N ILE A 17 0.21 -5.32 -2.59
CA ILE A 17 -1.07 -5.47 -1.89
C ILE A 17 -1.24 -6.89 -1.38
N GLU A 18 -1.06 -7.91 -2.23
CA GLU A 18 -1.25 -9.31 -1.86
C GLU A 18 -0.32 -9.75 -0.71
N GLU A 19 0.96 -9.38 -0.79
CA GLU A 19 1.93 -9.69 0.27
C GLU A 19 1.57 -9.00 1.59
N PHE A 20 1.14 -7.75 1.57
CA PHE A 20 0.76 -7.06 2.80
C PHE A 20 -0.54 -7.63 3.39
N GLN A 21 -1.52 -7.98 2.56
CA GLN A 21 -2.72 -8.69 2.98
C GLN A 21 -2.37 -10.02 3.66
N ALA A 22 -1.49 -10.83 3.06
CA ALA A 22 -1.04 -12.08 3.64
C ALA A 22 -0.37 -11.88 5.02
N GLN A 23 0.38 -10.78 5.19
CA GLN A 23 0.96 -10.43 6.49
C GLN A 23 -0.11 -10.06 7.52
N LEU A 24 -1.13 -9.27 7.14
CA LEU A 24 -2.27 -8.95 8.02
C LEU A 24 -3.04 -10.21 8.42
N ASP A 25 -3.26 -11.13 7.48
CA ASP A 25 -4.01 -12.37 7.70
C ASP A 25 -3.24 -13.37 8.55
N SER A 26 -1.90 -13.35 8.49
CA SER A 26 -1.04 -14.19 9.32
C SER A 26 -1.12 -13.87 10.82
N GLY A 27 -1.67 -12.70 11.17
CA GLY A 27 -1.72 -12.20 12.54
C GLY A 27 -0.35 -11.81 13.11
N GLN A 28 0.69 -11.77 12.27
CA GLN A 28 1.99 -11.23 12.66
C GLN A 28 1.86 -9.76 13.06
N ASP A 29 2.57 -9.40 14.14
CA ASP A 29 2.60 -8.03 14.62
C ASP A 29 3.31 -7.13 13.59
N ILE A 30 2.52 -6.29 12.91
CA ILE A 30 2.99 -5.36 11.87
C ILE A 30 3.97 -4.30 12.42
N ALA A 31 3.98 -4.05 13.73
CA ALA A 31 4.92 -3.12 14.35
C ALA A 31 6.36 -3.65 14.27
N THR A 32 6.54 -4.98 14.26
CA THR A 32 7.86 -5.64 14.20
C THR A 32 8.63 -5.24 12.94
N GLU A 33 7.92 -5.16 11.81
CA GLU A 33 8.51 -4.90 10.48
C GLU A 33 8.03 -3.56 9.91
N ARG A 34 7.64 -2.60 10.76
CA ARG A 34 6.99 -1.35 10.32
C ARG A 34 7.79 -0.56 9.28
N ARG A 35 9.12 -0.57 9.36
CA ARG A 35 9.99 0.10 8.36
C ARG A 35 9.92 -0.57 6.99
N LYS A 36 9.88 -1.90 6.97
CA LYS A 36 9.73 -2.67 5.74
C LYS A 36 8.34 -2.43 5.13
N HIS A 37 7.31 -2.37 5.95
CA HIS A 37 5.96 -2.03 5.51
C HIS A 37 5.86 -0.59 4.99
N SER A 38 6.47 0.38 5.68
CA SER A 38 6.51 1.77 5.23
C SER A 38 7.22 1.89 3.87
N ALA A 39 8.38 1.23 3.70
CA ALA A 39 9.10 1.20 2.42
C ALA A 39 8.28 0.61 1.27
N ARG A 40 7.43 -0.39 1.54
CA ARG A 40 6.47 -0.94 0.55
C ARG A 40 5.52 0.16 0.06
N PHE A 41 4.91 0.90 0.98
CA PHE A 41 3.97 1.97 0.62
C PHE A 41 4.66 3.19 0.00
N HIS A 42 5.91 3.46 0.36
CA HIS A 42 6.76 4.44 -0.31
C HIS A 42 6.93 4.12 -1.81
N THR A 43 7.25 2.86 -2.14
CA THR A 43 7.37 2.41 -3.54
C THR A 43 6.08 2.61 -4.31
N ILE A 44 4.94 2.22 -3.72
CA ILE A 44 3.62 2.39 -4.35
C ILE A 44 3.32 3.88 -4.53
N ARG A 45 3.59 4.73 -3.53
CA ARG A 45 3.40 6.18 -3.59
C ARG A 45 4.22 6.81 -4.72
N GLY A 46 5.49 6.42 -4.86
CA GLY A 46 6.38 6.91 -5.90
C GLY A 46 5.90 6.51 -7.30
N GLY A 47 5.59 5.24 -7.50
CA GLY A 47 5.08 4.73 -8.79
C GLY A 47 3.73 5.34 -9.18
N SER A 48 2.78 5.40 -8.24
CA SER A 48 1.47 6.02 -8.47
C SER A 48 1.58 7.52 -8.75
N GLY A 49 2.50 8.22 -8.09
CA GLY A 49 2.80 9.62 -8.37
C GLY A 49 3.32 9.84 -9.80
N PHE A 50 4.23 8.97 -10.26
CA PHE A 50 4.76 9.03 -11.63
C PHE A 50 3.67 8.85 -12.71
N PHE A 51 2.69 7.98 -12.47
CA PHE A 51 1.57 7.73 -13.41
C PHE A 51 0.34 8.62 -13.19
N GLY A 52 0.38 9.58 -12.26
CA GLY A 52 -0.72 10.50 -11.99
C GLY A 52 -1.91 9.88 -11.25
N LEU A 53 -1.72 8.74 -10.59
CA LEU A 53 -2.72 8.02 -9.81
C LEU A 53 -2.85 8.65 -8.41
N SER A 54 -3.41 9.85 -8.35
CA SER A 54 -3.40 10.70 -7.14
C SER A 54 -4.00 10.03 -5.90
N VAL A 55 -5.12 9.32 -6.04
CA VAL A 55 -5.79 8.63 -4.92
C VAL A 55 -4.91 7.51 -4.36
N VAL A 56 -4.31 6.69 -5.22
CA VAL A 56 -3.36 5.64 -4.82
C VAL A 56 -2.15 6.24 -4.13
N SER A 57 -1.62 7.34 -4.65
CA SER A 57 -0.46 8.02 -4.07
C SER A 57 -0.76 8.56 -2.67
N GLN A 58 -1.94 9.18 -2.47
CA GLN A 58 -2.39 9.69 -1.18
C GLN A 58 -2.60 8.58 -0.15
N LEU A 59 -3.32 7.52 -0.52
CA LEU A 59 -3.57 6.38 0.38
C LEU A 59 -2.27 5.66 0.76
N SER A 60 -1.35 5.48 -0.19
CA SER A 60 -0.04 4.89 0.07
C SER A 60 0.81 5.79 0.96
N GLY A 61 0.78 7.10 0.76
CA GLY A 61 1.45 8.06 1.64
C GLY A 61 0.90 8.02 3.07
N ALA A 62 -0.44 7.95 3.23
CA ALA A 62 -1.05 7.84 4.55
C ALA A 62 -0.62 6.56 5.30
N LEU A 63 -0.48 5.44 4.59
CA LEU A 63 0.04 4.19 5.17
C LEU A 63 1.53 4.27 5.49
N GLU A 64 2.33 4.84 4.58
CA GLU A 64 3.76 5.09 4.78
C GLU A 64 4.01 5.92 6.04
N ASP A 65 3.31 7.04 6.17
CA ASP A 65 3.44 8.00 7.27
C ASP A 65 2.95 7.38 8.58
N LEU A 66 1.78 6.73 8.58
CA LEU A 66 1.21 6.07 9.77
C LEU A 66 2.17 5.04 10.37
N LEU A 67 2.83 4.23 9.53
CA LEU A 67 3.78 3.20 10.00
C LEU A 67 5.08 3.79 10.57
N LEU A 68 5.35 5.07 10.32
CA LEU A 68 6.51 5.80 10.84
C LEU A 68 6.15 6.73 12.01
N GLU A 69 4.87 6.90 12.33
CA GLU A 69 4.42 7.73 13.45
C GLU A 69 5.13 7.30 14.75
N GLU A 70 5.62 8.28 15.52
CA GLU A 70 6.18 8.02 16.84
C GLU A 70 5.10 7.46 17.75
N GLY A 71 5.41 6.36 18.45
CA GLY A 71 4.43 5.67 19.29
C GLY A 71 3.53 4.68 18.56
N PHE A 72 3.73 4.45 17.25
CA PHE A 72 2.98 3.43 16.50
C PHE A 72 2.95 2.08 17.24
N SER A 73 1.75 1.55 17.45
CA SER A 73 1.53 0.22 18.01
C SER A 73 0.43 -0.51 17.26
N SER A 74 0.62 -1.82 17.04
CA SER A 74 -0.40 -2.64 16.38
C SER A 74 -1.70 -2.74 17.19
N GLU A 75 -1.65 -2.53 18.51
CA GLU A 75 -2.87 -2.51 19.33
C GLU A 75 -3.78 -1.33 18.98
N ASN A 76 -3.21 -0.14 18.82
CA ASN A 76 -3.97 1.10 18.62
C ASN A 76 -4.18 1.45 17.14
N ASP A 77 -3.17 1.18 16.31
CA ASP A 77 -3.11 1.73 14.96
C ASP A 77 -3.51 0.73 13.88
N LEU A 78 -3.53 -0.58 14.19
CA LEU A 78 -3.93 -1.61 13.23
C LEU A 78 -5.33 -1.38 12.61
N PRO A 79 -6.36 -0.91 13.35
CA PRO A 79 -7.64 -0.56 12.72
C PRO A 79 -7.52 0.52 11.65
N LYS A 80 -6.69 1.55 11.90
CA LYS A 80 -6.43 2.65 10.95
C LYS A 80 -5.63 2.16 9.75
N VAL A 81 -4.60 1.33 9.97
CA VAL A 81 -3.83 0.66 8.91
C VAL A 81 -4.76 -0.17 8.01
N LYS A 82 -5.62 -1.01 8.60
CA LYS A 82 -6.59 -1.82 7.85
C LYS A 82 -7.54 -0.93 7.04
N SER A 83 -8.06 0.14 7.62
CA SER A 83 -8.97 1.05 6.92
C SER A 83 -8.35 1.70 5.68
N TYR A 84 -7.12 2.23 5.78
CA TYR A 84 -6.42 2.78 4.62
C TYR A 84 -6.05 1.70 3.61
N PHE A 85 -5.61 0.53 4.09
CA PHE A 85 -5.23 -0.57 3.22
C PHE A 85 -6.40 -1.14 2.41
N GLU A 86 -7.58 -1.27 3.01
CA GLU A 86 -8.80 -1.68 2.29
C GLU A 86 -9.18 -0.66 1.20
N SER A 87 -9.05 0.63 1.51
CA SER A 87 -9.29 1.69 0.53
C SER A 87 -8.28 1.62 -0.63
N LEU A 88 -7.00 1.36 -0.32
CA LEU A 88 -5.95 1.21 -1.32
C LEU A 88 -6.17 -0.02 -2.21
N LYS A 89 -6.60 -1.14 -1.61
CA LYS A 89 -6.93 -2.38 -2.32
C LYS A 89 -8.09 -2.17 -3.29
N LEU A 90 -9.12 -1.41 -2.91
CA LEU A 90 -10.23 -1.09 -3.79
C LEU A 90 -9.76 -0.27 -5.01
N GLU A 91 -8.86 0.69 -4.81
CA GLU A 91 -8.27 1.44 -5.94
C GLU A 91 -7.38 0.54 -6.82
N ALA A 92 -6.63 -0.39 -6.24
CA ALA A 92 -5.86 -1.36 -6.99
C ALA A 92 -6.75 -2.23 -7.91
N GLN A 93 -7.86 -2.74 -7.38
CA GLN A 93 -8.82 -3.54 -8.16
C GLN A 93 -9.37 -2.76 -9.37
N LYS A 94 -9.80 -1.51 -9.16
CA LYS A 94 -10.28 -0.65 -10.25
C LYS A 94 -9.22 -0.44 -11.32
N LEU A 95 -7.96 -0.29 -10.94
CA LEU A 95 -6.87 -0.07 -11.90
C LEU A 95 -6.59 -1.32 -12.74
N LEU A 96 -6.68 -2.50 -12.12
CA LEU A 96 -6.42 -3.78 -12.78
C LEU A 96 -7.56 -4.23 -13.70
N GLU A 97 -8.81 -3.91 -13.36
CA GLU A 97 -9.96 -4.16 -14.24
C GLU A 97 -9.92 -3.32 -15.53
N ASN A 98 -9.23 -2.18 -15.49
CA ASN A 98 -9.13 -1.23 -16.59
C ASN A 98 -7.76 -1.23 -17.30
N SER A 99 -6.87 -2.17 -16.99
CA SER A 99 -5.51 -2.31 -17.55
C SER A 99 -5.31 -3.53 -18.42
#